data_AF-A0A958UE85-F1
#
_entry.id   AF-A0A958UE85-F1
#
_cell.length_a   1.000
_cell.length_b   1.000
_cell.length_c   1.000
_cell.angle_alpha   90.00
_cell.angle_beta   90.00
_cell.angle_gamma   90.00
#
_symmetry.space_group_name_H-M   'P 1'
#
loop_
_entity.id
_entity.type
_entity.pdbx_description
1 polymer ?
#
loop_
_entity_poly.entity_id
_entity_poly.type
_entity_poly.pdbx_seq_one_letter_code
_entity_poly.pdbx_strand_id
1 'polypeptide(L)'
;MEKKLKQQPSNCIKVVLFGPESTGKTTLSMQLARHYNSVWVPEYAREYLQDVWNNERRTCEPKDLLPIAIGQIKLENKLAQKTDSVLICDTDLLETKVYSEAYYLGTCDPILEKYALQNTYDLYFLTYIDVPWQADDLRD
;
A
#
# COMPACT_ATOMS: atom_id res chain seq x y z
N MET A 1 -17.87 -4.51 8.43
CA MET A 1 -16.92 -3.55 7.83
C MET A 1 -15.48 -3.99 8.07
N GLU A 2 -15.11 -4.30 9.32
CA GLU A 2 -13.74 -4.69 9.72
C GLU A 2 -13.12 -5.87 8.94
N LYS A 3 -13.91 -6.89 8.60
CA LYS A 3 -13.41 -8.06 7.84
C LYS A 3 -12.77 -7.71 6.49
N LYS A 4 -13.03 -6.52 5.94
CA LYS A 4 -12.46 -6.04 4.68
C LYS A 4 -10.99 -5.60 4.80
N LEU A 5 -10.51 -5.33 6.01
CA LEU A 5 -9.13 -4.92 6.30
C LEU A 5 -8.23 -6.11 6.71
N LYS A 6 -8.80 -7.32 6.77
CA LYS A 6 -8.07 -8.51 7.16
C LYS A 6 -7.52 -9.25 5.94
N GLN A 7 -6.28 -9.69 6.02
CA GLN A 7 -5.73 -10.63 5.06
C GLN A 7 -6.45 -11.98 5.10
N GLN A 8 -6.56 -12.60 3.94
CA GLN A 8 -7.01 -13.97 3.76
C GLN A 8 -5.79 -14.92 3.72
N PRO A 9 -5.95 -16.18 4.15
CA PRO A 9 -4.90 -17.18 4.04
C PRO A 9 -4.43 -17.35 2.59
N SER A 10 -3.12 -17.48 2.41
CA SER A 10 -2.45 -17.74 1.13
C SER A 10 -1.18 -18.54 1.39
N ASN A 11 -0.71 -19.27 0.38
CA ASN A 11 0.51 -20.09 0.49
C ASN A 11 1.78 -19.35 0.01
N CYS A 12 1.65 -18.10 -0.44
CA CYS A 12 2.78 -17.28 -0.88
C CYS A 12 3.50 -16.58 0.27
N ILE A 13 4.80 -16.36 0.10
CA ILE A 13 5.63 -15.44 0.87
C ILE A 13 5.26 -14.01 0.45
N LYS A 14 4.91 -13.14 1.40
CA LYS A 14 4.58 -11.74 1.11
C LYS A 14 5.75 -10.82 1.43
N VAL A 15 6.19 -10.07 0.43
CA VAL A 15 7.29 -9.10 0.53
C VAL A 15 6.74 -7.70 0.30
N VAL A 16 6.94 -6.79 1.25
CA VAL A 16 6.46 -5.40 1.16
C VAL A 16 7.60 -4.48 0.73
N LEU A 17 7.32 -3.59 -0.21
CA LEU A 17 8.12 -2.40 -0.47
C LEU A 17 7.47 -1.25 0.29
N PHE A 18 8.20 -0.71 1.26
CA PHE A 18 7.72 0.30 2.21
C PHE A 18 8.64 1.52 2.14
N GLY A 19 8.10 2.72 2.29
CA GLY A 19 8.88 3.95 2.33
C GLY A 19 8.19 5.11 1.61
N PRO A 20 8.78 6.31 1.65
CA PRO A 20 8.15 7.52 1.14
C PRO A 20 7.82 7.47 -0.35
N GLU A 21 6.99 8.42 -0.79
CA GLU A 21 6.71 8.66 -2.21
C GLU A 21 7.98 8.95 -2.99
N SER A 22 7.98 8.56 -4.28
CA SER A 22 9.10 8.80 -5.20
C SER A 22 10.46 8.21 -4.79
N THR A 23 10.44 7.09 -4.02
CA THR A 23 11.64 6.33 -3.64
C THR A 23 11.83 5.02 -4.43
N GLY A 24 11.13 4.86 -5.56
CA GLY A 24 11.32 3.73 -6.48
C GLY A 24 10.58 2.43 -6.13
N LYS A 25 9.70 2.43 -5.11
CA LYS A 25 8.90 1.26 -4.69
C LYS A 25 8.20 0.57 -5.85
N THR A 26 7.37 1.29 -6.61
CA THR A 26 6.61 0.71 -7.73
C THR A 26 7.50 0.10 -8.79
N THR A 27 8.59 0.78 -9.15
CA THR A 27 9.56 0.28 -10.13
C THR A 27 10.21 -1.01 -9.63
N LEU A 28 10.67 -1.04 -8.38
CA LEU A 28 11.29 -2.22 -7.78
C LEU A 28 10.28 -3.38 -7.65
N SER A 29 9.04 -3.10 -7.25
CA SER A 29 7.98 -4.10 -7.13
C SER A 29 7.70 -4.81 -8.46
N MET A 30 7.57 -4.04 -9.55
CA MET A 30 7.40 -4.58 -10.90
C MET A 30 8.60 -5.42 -11.34
N GLN A 31 9.82 -4.96 -11.04
CA GLN A 31 11.05 -5.67 -11.41
C GLN A 31 11.19 -6.99 -10.63
N LEU A 32 10.92 -6.99 -9.33
CA LEU A 32 10.95 -8.18 -8.48
C LEU A 32 9.89 -9.20 -8.92
N ALA A 33 8.66 -8.77 -9.17
CA ALA A 33 7.61 -9.66 -9.66
C ALA A 33 7.99 -10.29 -11.01
N ARG A 34 8.56 -9.53 -11.94
CA ARG A 34 9.10 -10.06 -13.21
C ARG A 34 10.25 -11.05 -12.99
N HIS A 35 11.19 -10.71 -12.11
CA HIS A 35 12.35 -11.55 -11.82
C HIS A 35 11.95 -12.92 -11.26
N TYR A 36 10.99 -12.95 -10.32
CA TYR A 36 10.48 -14.19 -9.72
C TYR A 36 9.36 -14.86 -10.53
N ASN A 37 9.03 -14.33 -11.72
CA ASN A 37 7.90 -14.78 -12.54
C ASN A 37 6.58 -14.89 -11.72
N SER A 38 6.28 -13.83 -10.98
CA SER A 38 5.13 -13.73 -10.08
C SER A 38 4.37 -12.41 -10.31
N VAL A 39 3.45 -12.08 -9.40
CA VAL A 39 2.60 -10.89 -9.45
C VAL A 39 2.99 -9.88 -8.37
N TRP A 40 2.70 -8.61 -8.63
CA TRP A 40 2.75 -7.55 -7.61
C TRP A 40 1.39 -6.92 -7.37
N VAL A 41 1.17 -6.46 -6.13
CA VAL A 41 0.07 -5.61 -5.72
C VAL A 41 0.49 -4.16 -5.95
N PRO A 42 -0.22 -3.37 -6.77
CA PRO A 42 0.07 -1.94 -6.96
C PRO A 42 -0.47 -1.11 -5.78
N GLU A 43 0.09 0.09 -5.60
CA GLU A 43 -0.34 1.03 -4.56
C GLU A 43 -1.76 1.51 -4.85
N TYR A 44 -2.73 1.07 -4.07
CA TYR A 44 -4.14 1.42 -4.28
C TYR A 44 -4.41 2.92 -4.07
N ALA A 45 -3.66 3.56 -3.17
CA ALA A 45 -3.79 4.99 -2.89
C ALA A 45 -3.64 5.82 -4.17
N ARG A 46 -2.73 5.43 -5.08
CA ARG A 46 -2.48 6.12 -6.34
C ARG A 46 -3.72 6.15 -7.23
N GLU A 47 -4.34 5.00 -7.47
CA GLU A 47 -5.54 4.89 -8.31
C GLU A 47 -6.72 5.63 -7.66
N TYR A 48 -6.94 5.41 -6.37
CA TYR A 48 -8.03 6.04 -5.64
C TYR A 48 -7.93 7.57 -5.64
N LEU A 49 -6.76 8.12 -5.34
CA LEU A 49 -6.58 9.58 -5.26
C LEU A 49 -6.59 10.22 -6.65
N GLN A 50 -6.17 9.50 -7.69
CA GLN A 50 -6.32 9.98 -9.05
C GLN A 50 -7.80 10.14 -9.42
N ASP A 51 -8.66 9.20 -9.03
CA ASP A 51 -10.10 9.29 -9.24
C ASP A 51 -10.73 10.43 -8.44
N VAL A 52 -10.32 10.60 -7.19
CA VAL A 52 -10.73 11.75 -6.36
C VAL A 52 -10.34 13.06 -7.02
N TRP A 53 -9.10 13.20 -7.49
CA TRP A 53 -8.65 14.41 -8.18
C TRP A 53 -9.44 14.67 -9.46
N ASN A 54 -9.65 13.64 -10.27
CA ASN A 54 -10.36 13.76 -11.56
C ASN A 54 -11.81 14.20 -11.39
N ASN A 55 -12.48 13.70 -10.34
CA ASN A 55 -13.92 13.92 -10.13
C ASN A 55 -14.23 15.09 -9.20
N GLU A 56 -13.38 15.33 -8.20
CA GLU A 56 -13.64 16.29 -7.11
C GLU A 56 -12.62 17.43 -7.04
N ARG A 57 -11.48 17.33 -7.77
CA ARG A 57 -10.39 18.33 -7.76
C ARG A 57 -9.84 18.63 -6.36
N ARG A 58 -9.75 17.59 -5.52
CA ARG A 58 -9.19 17.66 -4.16
C ARG A 58 -8.05 16.67 -3.98
N THR A 59 -7.17 16.95 -3.04
CA THR A 59 -6.11 16.05 -2.59
C THR A 59 -6.63 15.09 -1.50
N CYS A 60 -5.74 14.23 -1.00
CA CYS A 60 -6.04 13.27 0.06
C CYS A 60 -6.56 13.98 1.33
N GLU A 61 -7.64 13.44 1.90
CA GLU A 61 -8.19 13.86 3.19
C GLU A 61 -8.26 12.65 4.16
N PRO A 62 -8.38 12.87 5.48
CA PRO A 62 -8.48 11.76 6.45
C PRO A 62 -9.58 10.73 6.14
N LYS A 63 -10.69 11.18 5.53
CA LYS A 63 -11.82 10.32 5.15
C LYS A 63 -11.47 9.29 4.06
N ASP A 64 -10.40 9.52 3.31
CA ASP A 64 -9.96 8.65 2.21
C ASP A 64 -9.11 7.47 2.69
N LEU A 65 -8.51 7.57 3.88
CA LEU A 65 -7.56 6.57 4.37
C LEU A 65 -8.18 5.19 4.57
N LEU A 66 -9.40 5.10 5.10
CA LEU A 66 -10.11 3.83 5.25
C LEU A 66 -10.50 3.21 3.91
N PRO A 67 -11.10 3.94 2.94
CA PRO A 67 -11.28 3.46 1.58
C PRO A 67 -9.98 2.94 0.94
N ILE A 68 -8.87 3.67 1.11
CA ILE A 68 -7.55 3.28 0.59
C ILE A 68 -7.10 1.96 1.19
N ALA A 69 -7.14 1.85 2.52
CA ALA A 69 -6.77 0.65 3.25
C ALA A 69 -7.62 -0.58 2.84
N ILE A 70 -8.93 -0.39 2.69
CA ILE A 70 -9.83 -1.46 2.22
C ILE A 70 -9.49 -1.89 0.79
N GLY A 71 -9.16 -0.94 -0.07
CA GLY A 71 -8.74 -1.22 -1.45
C GLY A 71 -7.43 -1.98 -1.52
N GLN A 72 -6.43 -1.57 -0.74
CA GLN A 72 -5.13 -2.25 -0.66
C GLN A 72 -5.30 -3.71 -0.25
N ILE A 73 -5.99 -3.99 0.85
CA ILE A 73 -6.23 -5.38 1.32
C ILE A 73 -7.06 -6.18 0.32
N LYS A 74 -8.01 -5.55 -0.37
CA LYS A 74 -8.78 -6.21 -1.42
C LYS A 74 -7.87 -6.65 -2.58
N LEU A 75 -6.91 -5.81 -2.99
CA LEU A 75 -5.95 -6.16 -4.03
C LEU A 75 -4.97 -7.25 -3.55
N GLU A 76 -4.41 -7.11 -2.34
CA GLU A 76 -3.55 -8.12 -1.74
C GLU A 76 -4.22 -9.48 -1.70
N ASN A 77 -5.43 -9.57 -1.13
CA ASN A 77 -6.16 -10.83 -1.02
C ASN A 77 -6.45 -11.44 -2.39
N LYS A 78 -6.80 -10.62 -3.38
CA LYS A 78 -7.07 -11.09 -4.74
C LYS A 78 -5.82 -11.65 -5.41
N LEU A 79 -4.67 -11.00 -5.24
CA LEU A 79 -3.43 -11.37 -5.92
C LEU A 79 -2.65 -12.46 -5.20
N ALA A 80 -2.80 -12.57 -3.88
CA ALA A 80 -2.26 -13.68 -3.09
C ALA A 80 -2.82 -15.05 -3.52
N GLN A 81 -3.99 -15.09 -4.16
CA GLN A 81 -4.57 -16.32 -4.71
C GLN A 81 -4.05 -16.67 -6.12
N LYS A 82 -3.17 -15.84 -6.70
CA LYS A 82 -2.61 -16.04 -8.05
C LYS A 82 -1.19 -16.58 -8.05
N THR A 83 -0.59 -16.77 -6.89
CA THR A 83 0.78 -17.25 -6.74
C THR A 83 0.91 -18.07 -5.48
N ASP A 84 1.67 -19.16 -5.57
CA ASP A 84 2.06 -19.99 -4.41
C ASP A 84 3.55 -19.80 -4.06
N SER A 85 4.23 -18.82 -4.69
CA SER A 85 5.64 -18.51 -4.43
C SER A 85 5.81 -17.21 -3.64
N VAL A 86 5.98 -16.09 -4.32
CA VAL A 86 6.21 -14.76 -3.72
C VAL A 86 5.18 -13.77 -4.23
N LEU A 87 4.50 -13.05 -3.34
CA LEU A 87 3.68 -11.89 -3.67
C LEU A 87 4.45 -10.63 -3.28
N ILE A 88 4.66 -9.75 -4.26
CA ILE A 88 5.29 -8.45 -4.02
C ILE A 88 4.23 -7.40 -3.77
N CYS A 89 4.29 -6.66 -2.66
CA CYS A 89 3.31 -5.65 -2.29
C CYS A 89 3.92 -4.24 -2.33
N ASP A 90 3.41 -3.39 -3.23
CA ASP A 90 3.55 -1.94 -3.18
C ASP A 90 2.20 -1.38 -2.77
N THR A 91 1.94 -0.88 -1.58
CA THR A 91 2.66 -0.97 -0.32
C THR A 91 1.78 -1.85 0.59
N ASP A 92 1.59 -1.51 1.86
CA ASP A 92 0.71 -2.19 2.81
C ASP A 92 -0.09 -1.21 3.70
N LEU A 93 -0.82 -1.75 4.70
CA LEU A 93 -1.57 -0.93 5.65
C LEU A 93 -0.68 -0.17 6.62
N LEU A 94 0.51 -0.67 6.95
CA LEU A 94 1.44 0.06 7.79
C LEU A 94 1.85 1.38 7.13
N GLU A 95 2.02 1.42 5.81
CA GLU A 95 2.31 2.68 5.10
C GLU A 95 1.14 3.67 5.24
N THR A 96 -0.09 3.19 5.06
CA THR A 96 -1.27 4.05 5.21
C THR A 96 -1.41 4.58 6.65
N LYS A 97 -1.09 3.75 7.66
CA LYS A 97 -1.03 4.17 9.06
C LYS A 97 0.03 5.27 9.27
N VAL A 98 1.25 5.05 8.78
CA VAL A 98 2.37 6.00 8.94
C VAL A 98 2.08 7.31 8.22
N TYR A 99 1.52 7.25 7.01
CA TYR A 99 1.03 8.43 6.30
C TYR A 99 0.00 9.20 7.13
N SER A 100 -0.98 8.49 7.72
CA SER A 100 -1.98 9.12 8.59
C SER A 100 -1.35 9.88 9.75
N GLU A 101 -0.42 9.23 10.45
CA GLU A 101 0.26 9.82 11.61
C GLU A 101 1.13 11.02 11.23
N ALA A 102 1.82 10.94 10.09
CA ALA A 102 2.72 11.99 9.62
C ALA A 102 1.97 13.26 9.17
N TYR A 103 0.86 13.10 8.44
CA TYR A 103 0.16 14.22 7.81
C TYR A 103 -1.06 14.73 8.60
N TYR A 104 -1.62 13.91 9.51
CA TYR A 104 -2.84 14.26 10.25
C TYR A 104 -2.63 14.27 11.77
N LEU A 105 -1.69 15.10 12.25
CA LEU A 105 -1.47 15.41 13.67
C LEU A 105 -1.25 14.18 14.57
N GLY A 106 -0.59 13.14 14.06
CA GLY A 106 -0.37 11.90 14.82
C GLY A 106 -1.63 11.07 15.03
N THR A 107 -2.69 11.33 14.27
CA THR A 107 -3.94 10.54 14.35
C THR A 107 -3.96 9.45 13.30
N CYS A 108 -4.48 8.28 13.68
CA CYS A 108 -4.84 7.20 12.79
C CYS A 108 -6.19 6.65 13.24
N ASP A 109 -7.04 6.26 12.30
CA ASP A 109 -8.26 5.56 12.67
C ASP A 109 -7.91 4.27 13.43
N PRO A 110 -8.48 4.02 14.63
CA PRO A 110 -8.16 2.84 15.42
C PRO A 110 -8.38 1.51 14.68
N ILE A 111 -9.32 1.46 13.73
CA ILE A 111 -9.51 0.25 12.93
C ILE A 111 -8.39 0.06 11.92
N LEU A 112 -7.89 1.13 11.31
CA LEU A 112 -6.74 1.07 10.40
C LEU A 112 -5.50 0.63 11.18
N GLU A 113 -5.23 1.26 12.32
CA GLU A 113 -4.11 0.91 13.19
C GLU A 113 -4.14 -0.57 13.60
N LYS A 114 -5.29 -1.03 14.10
CA LYS A 114 -5.49 -2.43 14.48
C LYS A 114 -5.11 -3.39 13.36
N TYR A 115 -5.55 -3.14 12.12
CA TYR A 115 -5.30 -4.05 11.01
C TYR A 115 -3.91 -3.88 10.38
N ALA A 116 -3.32 -2.69 10.42
CA ALA A 116 -1.93 -2.48 10.08
C ALA A 116 -0.99 -3.33 10.95
N LEU A 117 -1.33 -3.50 12.24
CA LEU A 117 -0.55 -4.31 13.18
C LEU A 117 -0.94 -5.81 13.20
N GLN A 118 -2.16 -6.16 12.79
CA GLN A 118 -2.63 -7.55 12.77
C GLN A 118 -2.27 -8.31 11.49
N ASN A 119 -2.19 -7.62 10.35
CA ASN A 119 -1.77 -8.24 9.10
C ASN A 119 -0.26 -8.51 9.15
N THR A 120 0.16 -9.63 8.56
CA THR A 120 1.53 -10.12 8.68
C THR A 120 2.16 -10.28 7.31
N TYR A 121 3.45 -9.95 7.22
CA TYR A 121 4.27 -10.10 6.02
C TYR A 121 5.59 -10.73 6.41
N ASP A 122 6.20 -11.45 5.47
CA ASP A 122 7.41 -12.24 5.72
C ASP A 122 8.69 -11.38 5.63
N LEU A 123 8.66 -10.33 4.79
CA LEU A 123 9.81 -9.45 4.59
C LEU A 123 9.36 -8.02 4.23
N TYR A 124 10.11 -7.04 4.74
CA TYR A 124 10.00 -5.64 4.36
C TYR A 124 11.32 -5.16 3.74
N PHE A 125 11.21 -4.46 2.62
CA PHE A 125 12.27 -3.60 2.12
C PHE A 125 11.87 -2.15 2.33
N LEU A 126 12.66 -1.44 3.12
CA LEU A 126 12.52 0.00 3.31
C LEU A 126 13.31 0.72 2.21
N THR A 127 12.61 1.41 1.30
CA THR A 127 13.24 2.30 0.32
C THR A 127 13.59 3.63 0.96
N TYR A 128 14.74 4.19 0.59
CA TYR A 128 15.26 5.42 1.16
C TYR A 128 15.12 6.61 0.19
N ILE A 129 15.35 7.81 0.70
CA ILE A 129 15.32 9.06 -0.08
C ILE A 129 16.66 9.30 -0.81
N ASP A 130 17.17 8.27 -1.48
CA ASP A 130 18.48 8.24 -2.15
C ASP A 130 18.40 8.31 -3.68
N VAL A 131 17.18 8.46 -4.22
CA VAL A 131 16.92 8.69 -5.65
C VAL A 131 16.38 10.12 -5.88
N PRO A 132 16.57 10.69 -7.09
CA PRO A 132 16.01 12.00 -7.41
C PRO A 132 14.49 12.03 -7.23
N TRP A 133 14.01 12.98 -6.42
CA TRP A 133 12.59 13.13 -6.16
C TRP A 133 11.83 13.55 -7.43
N GLN A 134 10.63 12.99 -7.59
CA GLN A 134 9.68 13.37 -8.62
C GLN A 134 8.39 13.82 -7.94
N ALA A 135 7.83 14.93 -8.42
CA ALA A 135 6.59 15.47 -7.87
C ALA A 135 5.42 14.51 -8.09
N ASP A 136 4.64 14.30 -7.04
CA ASP A 136 3.35 13.61 -7.12
C ASP A 136 2.23 14.68 -7.03
N ASP A 137 1.41 14.79 -8.06
CA ASP A 137 0.34 15.80 -8.12
C ASP A 137 -0.88 15.44 -7.23
N LEU A 138 -0.88 14.26 -6.60
CA LEU A 138 -2.03 13.71 -5.88
C LEU A 138 -1.91 13.80 -4.36
N ARG A 139 -0.70 13.98 -3.84
CA ARG A 139 -0.31 13.91 -2.43
C ARG A 139 0.78 14.96 -2.15
N ASP A 140 0.88 15.41 -0.90
CA ASP A 140 1.82 16.46 -0.48
C ASP A 140 3.25 15.94 -0.26
#